data_AF-A0A7X7EX01-F1
#
_entry.id   AF-A0A7X7EX01-F1
#
_cell.length_a   1.000
_cell.length_b   1.000
_cell.length_c   1.000
_cell.angle_alpha   90.00
_cell.angle_beta   90.00
_cell.angle_gamma   90.00
#
_symmetry.space_group_name_H-M   'P 1'
#
loop_
_entity.id
_entity.type
_entity.pdbx_description
1 polymer ?
#
loop_
_entity_poly.entity_id
_entity_poly.type
_entity_poly.pdbx_seq_one_letter_code
_entity_poly.pdbx_strand_id
1 'polypeptide(L)'
;MNGVQSSHNRIFTETSLYGYINGGAELYLEYGFDTLIVAEMVVDGSDIKLEVYRMKDPEAAFGIFSVSRFRCNAGEKITEHICRSAYQLQLCKGPYYISIINDTGSEADQHRSAALAGLLIENIVEPSFDPERYYAEGVDEETMRGAVLVRGPLGIFNGIPVLSDRLGSTVDFSALMITNGQDTVASLLFDSEQSARQFLGECKLAGSLKTDAIVSDSTISVISPNHIIITF
;
A
#
# COMPACT_ATOMS: atom_id res chain seq x y z
N MET A 1 6.96 7.89 27.43
CA MET A 1 5.87 7.03 27.95
C MET A 1 6.40 6.19 29.11
N ASN A 2 5.89 6.37 30.33
CA ASN A 2 6.23 5.54 31.51
C ASN A 2 5.00 4.71 31.94
N GLY A 3 4.33 4.06 30.99
CA GLY A 3 2.98 3.48 31.19
C GLY A 3 2.76 2.08 30.60
N VAL A 4 3.82 1.43 30.08
CA VAL A 4 3.72 0.04 29.59
C VAL A 4 3.78 -0.89 30.80
N GLN A 5 2.69 -1.61 31.06
CA GLN A 5 2.56 -2.51 32.21
C GLN A 5 3.06 -3.92 31.88
N SER A 6 2.80 -4.37 30.65
CA SER A 6 3.27 -5.65 30.10
C SER A 6 3.48 -5.51 28.60
N SER A 7 4.37 -6.34 28.06
CA SER A 7 4.60 -6.44 26.61
C SER A 7 5.05 -7.86 26.28
N HIS A 8 4.41 -8.47 25.29
CA HIS A 8 4.83 -9.72 24.68
C HIS A 8 5.10 -9.49 23.20
N ASN A 9 6.30 -9.86 22.75
CA ASN A 9 6.75 -9.60 21.39
C ASN A 9 7.00 -10.91 20.64
N ARG A 10 6.57 -10.95 19.39
CA ARG A 10 6.85 -12.04 18.45
C ARG A 10 7.42 -11.46 17.16
N ILE A 11 8.34 -12.19 16.55
CA ILE A 11 8.96 -11.81 15.29
C ILE A 11 8.59 -12.88 14.26
N PHE A 12 8.16 -12.42 13.09
CA PHE A 12 7.82 -13.26 11.95
C PHE A 12 8.73 -12.92 10.77
N THR A 13 9.35 -13.95 10.22
CA THR A 13 10.05 -13.95 8.92
C THR A 13 9.12 -14.42 7.82
N GLU A 14 9.56 -14.35 6.56
CA GLU A 14 8.80 -14.83 5.39
C GLU A 14 8.20 -16.22 5.59
N THR A 15 8.98 -17.16 6.13
CA THR A 15 8.56 -18.56 6.33
C THR A 15 7.53 -18.75 7.43
N SER A 16 7.45 -17.81 8.38
CA SER A 16 6.54 -17.89 9.53
C SER A 16 5.32 -16.96 9.40
N LEU A 17 5.32 -16.05 8.42
CA LEU A 17 4.26 -15.06 8.23
C LEU A 17 2.89 -15.71 8.00
N TYR A 18 2.84 -16.84 7.31
CA TYR A 18 1.62 -17.63 7.11
C TYR A 18 0.97 -18.09 8.42
N GLY A 19 1.77 -18.31 9.48
CA GLY A 19 1.26 -18.63 10.80
C GLY A 19 0.59 -17.45 11.52
N TYR A 20 0.78 -16.22 11.00
CA TYR A 20 0.17 -15.00 11.52
C TYR A 20 -0.97 -14.48 10.64
N ILE A 21 -0.73 -14.37 9.32
CA ILE A 21 -1.69 -13.82 8.35
C ILE A 21 -2.18 -14.94 7.44
N ASN A 22 -3.27 -15.60 7.84
CA ASN A 22 -3.82 -16.70 7.04
C ASN A 22 -4.64 -16.18 5.85
N GLY A 23 -4.15 -16.40 4.63
CA GLY A 23 -4.79 -16.00 3.37
C GLY A 23 -4.47 -14.58 2.89
N GLY A 24 -3.61 -13.85 3.61
CA GLY A 24 -3.12 -12.53 3.20
C GLY A 24 -1.60 -12.41 3.14
N ALA A 25 -0.84 -13.40 3.65
CA ALA A 25 0.62 -13.35 3.69
C ALA A 25 1.25 -13.26 2.29
N GLU A 26 0.62 -13.89 1.29
CA GLU A 26 1.08 -13.89 -0.10
C GLU A 26 1.20 -12.47 -0.67
N LEU A 27 0.25 -11.59 -0.33
CA LEU A 27 0.29 -10.19 -0.78
C LEU A 27 1.48 -9.44 -0.19
N TYR A 28 1.76 -9.65 1.10
CA TYR A 28 2.90 -9.02 1.77
C TYR A 28 4.22 -9.53 1.17
N LEU A 29 4.33 -10.83 0.94
CA LEU A 29 5.50 -11.45 0.30
C LEU A 29 5.72 -10.92 -1.13
N GLU A 30 4.66 -10.82 -1.94
CA GLU A 30 4.72 -10.26 -3.29
C GLU A 30 5.24 -8.82 -3.31
N TYR A 31 4.85 -8.01 -2.32
CA TYR A 31 5.28 -6.62 -2.24
C TYR A 31 6.73 -6.46 -1.74
N GLY A 32 7.33 -7.54 -1.22
CA GLY A 32 8.68 -7.58 -0.68
C GLY A 32 8.72 -7.43 0.83
N PHE A 33 7.92 -8.21 1.55
CA PHE A 33 8.01 -8.34 3.00
C PHE A 33 9.39 -8.83 3.44
N ASP A 34 9.92 -8.26 4.52
CA ASP A 34 11.18 -8.69 5.15
C ASP A 34 10.90 -9.31 6.53
N THR A 35 10.32 -8.52 7.45
CA THR A 35 10.08 -8.93 8.83
C THR A 35 8.85 -8.26 9.41
N LEU A 36 8.12 -8.96 10.28
CA LEU A 36 7.05 -8.39 11.11
C LEU A 36 7.41 -8.54 12.59
N ILE A 37 7.28 -7.44 13.33
CA ILE A 37 7.25 -7.46 14.79
C ILE A 37 5.81 -7.24 15.24
N VAL A 38 5.29 -8.18 16.03
CA VAL A 38 4.01 -8.03 16.72
C VAL A 38 4.29 -7.84 18.21
N ALA A 39 3.81 -6.74 18.77
CA ALA A 39 3.88 -6.45 20.19
C ALA A 39 2.47 -6.29 20.74
N GLU A 40 2.10 -7.15 21.70
CA GLU A 40 0.86 -7.02 22.47
C GLU A 40 1.22 -6.44 23.83
N MET A 41 0.61 -5.31 24.19
CA MET A 41 1.01 -4.54 25.35
C MET A 41 -0.18 -3.91 26.07
N VAL A 42 -0.08 -3.79 27.39
CA VAL A 42 -1.03 -3.05 28.21
C VAL A 42 -0.44 -1.67 28.50
N VAL A 43 -1.11 -0.61 28.04
CA VAL A 43 -0.69 0.78 28.23
C VAL A 43 -1.73 1.51 29.06
N ASP A 44 -1.36 1.84 30.31
CA ASP A 44 -2.26 2.40 31.33
C ASP A 44 -3.63 1.66 31.42
N GLY A 45 -3.58 0.33 31.38
CA GLY A 45 -4.76 -0.53 31.51
C GLY A 45 -5.54 -0.77 30.22
N SER A 46 -5.09 -0.25 29.08
CA SER A 46 -5.67 -0.52 27.76
C SER A 46 -4.80 -1.49 26.97
N ASP A 47 -5.44 -2.52 26.39
CA ASP A 47 -4.80 -3.47 25.49
C ASP A 47 -4.54 -2.83 24.12
N ILE A 48 -3.28 -2.83 23.71
CA ILE A 48 -2.82 -2.30 22.42
C ILE A 48 -2.02 -3.39 21.73
N LYS A 49 -2.37 -3.67 20.47
CA LYS A 49 -1.57 -4.51 19.58
C LYS A 49 -0.88 -3.64 18.54
N LEU A 50 0.45 -3.70 18.52
CA LEU A 50 1.31 -3.04 17.56
C LEU A 50 1.84 -4.08 16.58
N GLU A 51 1.65 -3.83 15.28
CA GLU A 51 2.24 -4.59 14.18
C GLU A 51 3.14 -3.65 13.38
N VAL A 52 4.44 -3.97 13.33
CA VAL A 52 5.45 -3.22 12.58
C VAL A 52 6.00 -4.13 11.49
N TYR A 53 5.57 -3.88 10.26
CA TYR A 53 6.06 -4.56 9.07
C TYR A 53 7.22 -3.78 8.49
N ARG A 54 8.38 -4.41 8.38
CA ARG A 54 9.48 -3.95 7.55
C ARG A 54 9.33 -4.57 6.18
N MET A 55 9.32 -3.71 5.16
CA MET A 55 9.30 -4.09 3.76
C MET A 55 10.64 -3.78 3.11
N LYS A 56 10.85 -4.26 1.87
CA LYS A 56 12.12 -4.09 1.15
C LYS A 56 12.47 -2.63 0.84
N ASP A 57 11.48 -1.77 0.67
CA ASP A 57 11.63 -0.36 0.32
C ASP A 57 10.39 0.48 0.71
N PRO A 58 10.47 1.83 0.69
CA PRO A 58 9.31 2.68 1.01
C PRO A 58 8.11 2.50 0.07
N GLU A 59 8.36 2.15 -1.18
CA GLU A 59 7.31 1.87 -2.16
C GLU A 59 6.51 0.61 -1.76
N ALA A 60 7.17 -0.46 -1.29
CA ALA A 60 6.53 -1.66 -0.77
C ALA A 60 5.63 -1.36 0.43
N ALA A 61 6.16 -0.55 1.37
CA ALA A 61 5.44 -0.15 2.57
C ALA A 61 4.21 0.70 2.24
N PHE A 62 4.35 1.66 1.33
CA PHE A 62 3.21 2.42 0.83
C PHE A 62 2.20 1.54 0.10
N GLY A 63 2.68 0.58 -0.70
CA GLY A 63 1.83 -0.41 -1.37
C GLY A 63 0.90 -1.13 -0.40
N ILE A 64 1.45 -1.75 0.64
CA ILE A 64 0.67 -2.43 1.67
C ILE A 64 -0.26 -1.46 2.41
N PHE A 65 0.23 -0.28 2.80
CA PHE A 65 -0.61 0.74 3.43
C PHE A 65 -1.81 1.11 2.54
N SER A 66 -1.56 1.32 1.24
CA SER A 66 -2.55 1.82 0.29
C SER A 66 -3.72 0.86 0.07
N VAL A 67 -3.46 -0.45 0.12
CA VAL A 67 -4.48 -1.51 -0.03
C VAL A 67 -5.08 -1.98 1.31
N SER A 68 -4.39 -1.77 2.43
CA SER A 68 -4.84 -2.20 3.75
C SER A 68 -5.71 -1.18 4.47
N ARG A 69 -5.58 0.11 4.12
CA ARG A 69 -6.33 1.19 4.76
C ARG A 69 -7.80 1.17 4.36
N PHE A 70 -8.69 1.35 5.32
CA PHE A 70 -10.14 1.34 5.08
C PHE A 70 -10.86 2.40 5.91
N ARG A 71 -11.73 3.19 5.27
CA ARG A 71 -12.58 4.22 5.90
C ARG A 71 -11.80 5.15 6.86
N CYS A 72 -10.80 5.83 6.33
CA CYS A 72 -9.95 6.74 7.10
C CYS A 72 -10.70 8.00 7.56
N ASN A 73 -10.76 8.21 8.86
CA ASN A 73 -11.27 9.42 9.49
C ASN A 73 -10.25 10.56 9.40
N ALA A 74 -10.75 11.79 9.53
CA ALA A 74 -9.91 12.97 9.71
C ALA A 74 -9.22 12.97 11.09
N GLY A 75 -8.08 13.65 11.19
CA GLY A 75 -7.33 13.78 12.43
C GLY A 75 -6.00 14.51 12.22
N GLU A 76 -5.25 14.75 13.30
CA GLU A 76 -3.96 15.43 13.26
C GLU A 76 -2.99 14.74 12.27
N LYS A 77 -2.30 15.47 11.41
CA LYS A 77 -1.35 14.85 10.48
C LYS A 77 0.00 14.67 11.18
N ILE A 78 0.39 13.43 11.49
CA ILE A 78 1.68 13.10 12.13
C ILE A 78 2.72 12.54 11.14
N THR A 79 2.31 12.12 9.95
CA THR A 79 3.16 11.67 8.84
C THR A 79 2.42 11.89 7.52
N GLU A 80 3.10 11.76 6.37
CA GLU A 80 2.50 11.95 5.04
C GLU A 80 1.39 10.93 4.75
N HIS A 81 1.57 9.68 5.18
CA HIS A 81 0.67 8.57 4.90
C HIS A 81 0.11 7.97 6.18
N ILE A 82 -1.14 8.31 6.49
CA ILE A 82 -1.82 7.87 7.70
C ILE A 82 -3.31 7.65 7.46
N CYS A 83 -3.84 6.61 8.10
CA CYS A 83 -5.25 6.27 8.13
C CYS A 83 -5.66 5.98 9.58
N ARG A 84 -6.83 6.48 9.97
CA ARG A 84 -7.35 6.30 11.33
C ARG A 84 -8.78 5.82 11.30
N SER A 85 -9.10 4.92 12.20
CA SER A 85 -10.45 4.62 12.66
C SER A 85 -10.48 4.69 14.18
N ALA A 86 -11.63 4.44 14.82
CA ALA A 86 -11.69 4.39 16.27
C ALA A 86 -10.74 3.33 16.84
N TYR A 87 -10.71 2.14 16.24
CA TYR A 87 -10.01 0.96 16.76
C TYR A 87 -8.62 0.74 16.16
N GLN A 88 -8.23 1.53 15.16
CA GLN A 88 -6.99 1.28 14.42
C GLN A 88 -6.37 2.56 13.89
N LEU A 89 -5.05 2.69 14.04
CA LEU A 89 -4.21 3.68 13.39
C LEU A 89 -3.21 2.94 12.50
N GLN A 90 -3.26 3.20 11.20
CA GLN A 90 -2.32 2.68 10.21
C GLN A 90 -1.49 3.81 9.64
N LEU A 91 -0.20 3.57 9.39
CA LEU A 91 0.66 4.52 8.72
C LEU A 91 1.77 3.82 7.93
N CYS A 92 2.43 4.54 7.03
CA CYS A 92 3.74 4.13 6.52
C CYS A 92 4.74 5.29 6.57
N LYS A 93 5.99 4.95 6.89
CA LYS A 93 7.14 5.87 6.92
C LYS A 93 8.40 5.07 6.60
N GLY A 94 9.24 5.55 5.68
CA GLY A 94 10.37 4.77 5.22
C GLY A 94 9.92 3.39 4.71
N PRO A 95 10.70 2.32 4.94
CA PRO A 95 10.33 0.95 4.57
C PRO A 95 9.31 0.31 5.53
N TYR A 96 8.68 1.06 6.44
CA TYR A 96 7.80 0.50 7.45
C TYR A 96 6.32 0.78 7.18
N TYR A 97 5.51 -0.28 7.21
CA TYR A 97 4.06 -0.19 7.38
C TYR A 97 3.72 -0.57 8.82
N ILE A 98 2.95 0.27 9.50
CA ILE A 98 2.68 0.13 10.92
C ILE A 98 1.17 0.15 11.14
N SER A 99 0.67 -0.81 11.92
CA SER A 99 -0.73 -0.92 12.34
C SER A 99 -0.80 -1.00 13.86
N ILE A 100 -1.48 -0.04 14.47
CA ILE A 100 -1.72 0.04 15.91
C ILE A 100 -3.20 -0.18 16.14
N ILE A 101 -3.54 -1.25 16.84
CA ILE A 101 -4.92 -1.67 17.12
C ILE A 101 -5.17 -1.49 18.60
N ASN A 102 -6.34 -0.93 18.94
CA ASN A 102 -6.82 -0.78 20.30
C ASN A 102 -8.22 -1.43 20.44
N ASP A 103 -8.59 -1.77 21.66
CA ASP A 103 -9.79 -2.58 21.91
C ASP A 103 -11.07 -1.75 22.10
N THR A 104 -10.98 -0.51 22.59
CA THR A 104 -12.18 0.25 23.00
C THR A 104 -12.65 1.29 21.99
N GLY A 105 -11.77 1.76 21.12
CA GLY A 105 -12.05 2.85 20.20
C GLY A 105 -12.24 4.22 20.86
N SER A 106 -12.02 4.32 22.17
CA SER A 106 -12.19 5.57 22.94
C SER A 106 -11.20 6.65 22.50
N GLU A 107 -11.52 7.91 22.78
CA GLU A 107 -10.60 9.02 22.51
C GLU A 107 -9.25 8.84 23.23
N ALA A 108 -9.28 8.29 24.45
CA ALA A 108 -8.07 7.98 25.21
C ALA A 108 -7.19 6.96 24.49
N ASP A 109 -7.77 5.88 23.95
CA ASP A 109 -7.03 4.87 23.19
C ASP A 109 -6.51 5.40 21.86
N GLN A 110 -7.32 6.21 21.16
CA GLN A 110 -6.88 6.88 19.93
C GLN A 110 -5.68 7.80 20.20
N HIS A 111 -5.68 8.54 21.31
CA HIS A 111 -4.53 9.34 21.73
C HIS A 111 -3.30 8.49 22.07
N ARG A 112 -3.48 7.34 22.73
CA ARG A 112 -2.39 6.39 23.02
C ARG A 112 -1.78 5.84 21.73
N SER A 113 -2.61 5.40 20.79
CA SER A 113 -2.17 4.94 19.47
C SER A 113 -1.40 6.03 18.72
N ALA A 114 -1.90 7.27 18.74
CA ALA A 114 -1.21 8.40 18.09
C ALA A 114 0.14 8.72 18.73
N ALA A 115 0.22 8.71 20.07
CA ALA A 115 1.47 8.94 20.78
C ALA A 115 2.51 7.83 20.51
N LEU A 116 2.06 6.57 20.41
CA LEU A 116 2.94 5.45 20.07
C LEU A 116 3.45 5.56 18.63
N ALA A 117 2.57 5.93 17.69
CA ALA A 117 2.96 6.22 16.32
C ALA A 117 4.00 7.35 16.23
N GLY A 118 3.82 8.44 16.99
CA GLY A 118 4.80 9.54 17.04
C GLY A 118 6.19 9.08 17.44
N LEU A 119 6.30 8.28 18.50
CA LEU A 119 7.58 7.71 18.94
C LEU A 119 8.22 6.81 17.87
N LEU A 120 7.42 6.02 17.15
CA LEU A 120 7.93 5.17 16.07
C LEU A 120 8.45 6.02 14.89
N ILE A 121 7.69 7.03 14.48
CA ILE A 121 8.05 7.93 13.38
C ILE A 121 9.37 8.67 13.68
N GLU A 122 9.56 9.17 14.90
CA GLU A 122 10.80 9.86 15.31
C GLU A 122 12.06 9.00 15.17
N ASN A 123 11.91 7.67 15.16
CA ASN A 123 13.02 6.72 15.03
C ASN A 123 13.21 6.20 13.59
N ILE A 124 12.38 6.60 12.62
CA ILE A 124 12.50 6.21 11.22
C ILE A 124 13.08 7.40 10.43
N VAL A 125 14.34 7.27 10.02
CA VAL A 125 15.08 8.34 9.33
C VAL A 125 14.91 8.28 7.81
N GLU A 126 14.54 7.13 7.28
CA GLU A 126 14.36 6.92 5.86
C GLU A 126 13.18 7.75 5.32
N PRO A 127 13.31 8.32 4.10
CA PRO A 127 12.24 9.11 3.50
C PRO A 127 11.01 8.24 3.21
N SER A 128 9.83 8.86 3.25
CA SER A 128 8.58 8.25 2.83
C SER A 128 8.60 7.95 1.33
N PHE A 129 7.63 7.15 0.86
CA PHE A 129 7.41 6.93 -0.56
C PHE A 129 7.23 8.25 -1.32
N ASP A 130 7.84 8.34 -2.50
CA ASP A 130 7.77 9.49 -3.39
C ASP A 130 7.11 9.07 -4.73
N PRO A 131 5.96 9.66 -5.11
CA PRO A 131 5.25 9.31 -6.33
C PRO A 131 5.87 9.91 -7.61
N GLU A 132 6.94 10.72 -7.54
CA GLU A 132 7.50 11.44 -8.70
C GLU A 132 7.88 10.51 -9.86
N ARG A 133 8.36 9.30 -9.56
CA ARG A 133 8.68 8.28 -10.59
C ARG A 133 7.46 7.83 -11.41
N TYR A 134 6.27 7.94 -10.84
CA TYR A 134 5.01 7.61 -11.51
C TYR A 134 4.41 8.84 -12.19
N TYR A 135 4.47 9.99 -11.50
CA TYR A 135 3.91 11.26 -11.97
C TYR A 135 4.93 12.38 -11.77
N ALA A 136 5.64 12.73 -12.82
CA ALA A 136 6.74 13.71 -12.78
C ALA A 136 6.30 15.13 -12.38
N GLU A 137 5.03 15.47 -12.57
CA GLU A 137 4.46 16.75 -12.13
C GLU A 137 4.09 16.76 -10.63
N GLY A 138 4.29 15.62 -9.95
CA GLY A 138 3.83 15.39 -8.59
C GLY A 138 2.36 14.97 -8.52
N VAL A 139 1.94 14.58 -7.31
CA VAL A 139 0.54 14.27 -6.98
C VAL A 139 0.21 15.01 -5.70
N ASP A 140 -0.91 15.74 -5.69
CA ASP A 140 -1.32 16.48 -4.50
C ASP A 140 -1.75 15.53 -3.36
N GLU A 141 -1.77 16.05 -2.14
CA GLU A 141 -2.04 15.24 -0.95
C GLU A 141 -3.43 14.60 -0.97
N GLU A 142 -4.46 15.28 -1.47
CA GLU A 142 -5.82 14.72 -1.47
C GLU A 142 -5.95 13.58 -2.47
N THR A 143 -5.34 13.73 -3.65
CA THR A 143 -5.24 12.66 -4.63
C THR A 143 -4.43 11.47 -4.07
N MET A 144 -3.33 11.73 -3.37
CA MET A 144 -2.55 10.67 -2.70
C MET A 144 -3.33 9.97 -1.58
N ARG A 145 -4.29 10.63 -0.93
CA ARG A 145 -5.23 9.98 0.00
C ARG A 145 -6.20 9.04 -0.70
N GLY A 146 -6.38 9.11 -2.02
CA GLY A 146 -7.12 8.11 -2.79
C GLY A 146 -6.23 7.06 -3.46
N ALA A 147 -4.92 7.30 -3.53
CA ALA A 147 -4.01 6.50 -4.32
C ALA A 147 -3.89 5.04 -3.84
N VAL A 148 -3.71 4.15 -4.80
CA VAL A 148 -3.49 2.71 -4.61
C VAL A 148 -2.25 2.30 -5.39
N LEU A 149 -1.27 1.74 -4.69
CA LEU A 149 -0.07 1.20 -5.31
C LEU A 149 -0.13 -0.32 -5.28
N VAL A 150 0.00 -0.92 -6.46
CA VAL A 150 0.02 -2.37 -6.65
C VAL A 150 1.35 -2.85 -7.19
N ARG A 151 1.72 -4.08 -6.80
CA ARG A 151 2.86 -4.84 -7.31
C ARG A 151 2.38 -6.23 -7.63
N GLY A 152 2.89 -6.82 -8.70
CA GLY A 152 2.57 -8.20 -9.08
C GLY A 152 1.09 -8.50 -9.32
N PRO A 153 0.77 -9.77 -9.63
CA PRO A 153 -0.60 -10.20 -9.94
C PRO A 153 -1.59 -10.07 -8.78
N LEU A 154 -1.21 -10.39 -7.53
CA LEU A 154 -2.14 -10.31 -6.40
C LEU A 154 -2.49 -8.86 -6.06
N GLY A 155 -1.50 -7.96 -6.15
CA GLY A 155 -1.72 -6.53 -6.03
C GLY A 155 -2.75 -6.01 -7.02
N ILE A 156 -2.65 -6.35 -8.31
CA ILE A 156 -3.64 -5.94 -9.32
C ILE A 156 -5.02 -6.48 -8.98
N PHE A 157 -5.12 -7.78 -8.66
CA PHE A 157 -6.41 -8.41 -8.37
C PHE A 157 -7.14 -7.72 -7.21
N ASN A 158 -6.39 -7.26 -6.21
CA ASN A 158 -6.94 -6.58 -5.04
C ASN A 158 -7.16 -5.07 -5.25
N GLY A 159 -6.31 -4.40 -6.03
CA GLY A 159 -6.29 -2.94 -6.14
C GLY A 159 -6.86 -2.37 -7.44
N ILE A 160 -6.63 -3.02 -8.58
CA ILE A 160 -7.03 -2.55 -9.92
C ILE A 160 -7.59 -3.72 -10.77
N PRO A 161 -8.73 -4.34 -10.40
CA PRO A 161 -9.17 -5.59 -11.02
C PRO A 161 -9.39 -5.51 -12.54
N VAL A 162 -9.72 -4.33 -13.06
CA VAL A 162 -9.92 -4.09 -14.51
C VAL A 162 -8.65 -4.33 -15.34
N LEU A 163 -7.48 -4.29 -14.72
CA LEU A 163 -6.20 -4.57 -15.37
C LEU A 163 -5.74 -6.03 -15.24
N SER A 164 -6.40 -6.85 -14.41
CA SER A 164 -6.00 -8.25 -14.19
C SER A 164 -5.91 -9.03 -15.50
N ASP A 165 -6.90 -8.88 -16.38
CA ASP A 165 -6.96 -9.57 -17.67
C ASP A 165 -5.89 -9.11 -18.67
N ARG A 166 -5.31 -7.92 -18.46
CA ARG A 166 -4.32 -7.31 -19.37
C ARG A 166 -2.88 -7.41 -18.89
N LEU A 167 -2.67 -7.54 -17.57
CA LEU A 167 -1.35 -7.67 -16.96
C LEU A 167 -1.00 -9.15 -16.71
N GLY A 168 -2.00 -10.03 -16.70
CA GLY A 168 -1.83 -11.48 -16.76
C GLY A 168 -0.92 -12.01 -15.66
N SER A 169 0.19 -12.62 -16.06
CA SER A 169 1.21 -13.21 -15.17
C SER A 169 2.48 -12.36 -15.03
N THR A 170 2.44 -11.10 -15.49
CA THR A 170 3.59 -10.20 -15.37
C THR A 170 3.84 -9.92 -13.89
N VAL A 171 5.05 -10.21 -13.41
CA VAL A 171 5.42 -10.04 -11.98
C VAL A 171 6.35 -8.85 -11.75
N ASP A 172 7.05 -8.39 -12.79
CA ASP A 172 8.13 -7.40 -12.69
C ASP A 172 7.66 -5.99 -13.03
N PHE A 173 6.65 -5.51 -12.29
CA PHE A 173 6.17 -4.14 -12.40
C PHE A 173 5.54 -3.67 -11.09
N SER A 174 5.42 -2.35 -10.97
CA SER A 174 4.60 -1.65 -9.99
C SER A 174 3.67 -0.67 -10.71
N ALA A 175 2.49 -0.44 -10.15
CA ALA A 175 1.55 0.52 -10.69
C ALA A 175 0.93 1.39 -9.60
N LEU A 176 1.05 2.70 -9.76
CA LEU A 176 0.38 3.68 -8.93
C LEU A 176 -0.90 4.13 -9.63
N MET A 177 -2.04 3.94 -8.97
CA MET A 177 -3.35 4.37 -9.45
C MET A 177 -3.83 5.57 -8.65
N ILE A 178 -4.30 6.58 -9.36
CA ILE A 178 -4.90 7.79 -8.80
C ILE A 178 -6.22 8.09 -9.50
N THR A 179 -7.10 8.83 -8.83
CA THR A 179 -8.30 9.41 -9.44
C THR A 179 -8.00 10.86 -9.83
N ASN A 180 -8.24 11.21 -11.09
CA ASN A 180 -8.09 12.57 -11.59
C ASN A 180 -9.42 13.04 -12.20
N GLY A 181 -10.20 13.79 -11.42
CA GLY A 181 -11.55 14.18 -11.82
C GLY A 181 -12.49 12.96 -11.90
N GLN A 182 -13.01 12.66 -13.09
CA GLN A 182 -13.83 11.47 -13.34
C GLN A 182 -13.01 10.26 -13.80
N ASP A 183 -11.77 10.50 -14.19
CA ASP A 183 -10.91 9.48 -14.79
C ASP A 183 -10.10 8.76 -13.71
N THR A 184 -9.81 7.49 -13.96
CA THR A 184 -8.82 6.75 -13.19
C THR A 184 -7.54 6.64 -14.01
N VAL A 185 -6.40 7.01 -13.44
CA VAL A 185 -5.11 6.96 -14.12
C VAL A 185 -4.23 5.96 -13.40
N ALA A 186 -3.73 4.95 -14.11
CA ALA A 186 -2.72 4.01 -13.63
C ALA A 186 -1.40 4.30 -14.34
N SER A 187 -0.36 4.64 -13.56
CA SER A 187 1.02 4.74 -14.03
C SER A 187 1.76 3.45 -13.70
N LEU A 188 2.21 2.72 -14.72
CA LEU A 188 2.89 1.44 -14.61
C LEU A 188 4.38 1.61 -14.90
N LEU A 189 5.21 1.17 -13.96
CA LEU A 189 6.66 1.08 -14.09
C LEU A 189 7.06 -0.39 -14.15
N PHE A 190 7.75 -0.78 -15.23
CA PHE A 190 8.24 -2.14 -15.44
C PHE A 190 9.73 -2.21 -15.13
N ASP A 191 10.18 -3.32 -14.54
CA ASP A 191 11.61 -3.52 -14.28
C ASP A 191 12.40 -3.80 -15.57
N SER A 192 11.72 -4.17 -16.66
CA SER A 192 12.34 -4.42 -17.96
C SER A 192 11.50 -3.93 -19.15
N GLU A 193 12.19 -3.54 -20.23
CA GLU A 193 11.55 -3.18 -21.50
C GLU A 193 10.79 -4.36 -22.10
N GLN A 194 11.25 -5.58 -21.84
CA GLN A 194 10.61 -6.78 -22.33
C GLN A 194 9.23 -6.96 -21.70
N SER A 195 9.12 -6.76 -20.38
CA SER A 195 7.86 -6.84 -19.64
C SER A 195 6.86 -5.76 -20.12
N ALA A 196 7.34 -4.53 -20.32
CA ALA A 196 6.52 -3.44 -20.87
C ALA A 196 6.02 -3.75 -22.29
N ARG A 197 6.88 -4.30 -23.16
CA ARG A 197 6.50 -4.69 -24.52
C ARG A 197 5.50 -5.84 -24.54
N GLN A 198 5.65 -6.82 -23.66
CA GLN A 198 4.69 -7.91 -23.51
C GLN A 198 3.32 -7.37 -23.13
N PHE A 199 3.26 -6.51 -22.12
CA PHE A 199 2.03 -5.85 -21.68
C PHE A 199 1.32 -5.08 -22.82
N LEU A 200 2.06 -4.29 -23.60
CA LEU A 200 1.51 -3.59 -24.76
C LEU A 200 1.00 -4.54 -25.84
N GLY A 201 1.65 -5.70 -26.01
CA GLY A 201 1.19 -6.77 -26.91
C GLY A 201 -0.16 -7.34 -26.48
N GLU A 202 -0.31 -7.66 -25.19
CA GLU A 202 -1.56 -8.18 -24.61
C GLU A 202 -2.71 -7.17 -24.73
N CYS A 203 -2.44 -5.87 -24.49
CA CYS A 203 -3.43 -4.81 -24.68
C CYS A 203 -3.95 -4.71 -26.13
N LYS A 204 -3.07 -4.84 -27.12
CA LYS A 204 -3.46 -4.81 -28.55
C LYS A 204 -4.30 -6.02 -28.94
N LEU A 205 -3.95 -7.20 -28.43
CA LEU A 205 -4.70 -8.44 -28.66
C LEU A 205 -6.11 -8.36 -28.06
N ALA A 206 -6.24 -7.84 -26.85
CA ALA A 206 -7.54 -7.62 -26.20
C ALA A 206 -8.44 -6.62 -26.96
N GLY A 207 -7.85 -5.56 -27.52
CA GLY A 207 -8.57 -4.59 -28.36
C GLY A 207 -9.08 -5.18 -29.69
N SER A 208 -8.38 -6.18 -30.24
CA SER A 208 -8.78 -6.85 -31.50
C SER A 208 -9.87 -7.91 -31.31
N LEU A 209 -10.09 -8.40 -30.08
CA LEU A 209 -11.08 -9.47 -29.78
C LEU A 209 -12.46 -8.92 -29.38
N LYS A 210 -12.57 -7.62 -29.02
CA LYS A 210 -13.85 -6.98 -28.72
C LYS A 210 -14.60 -6.60 -30.01
N THR A 211 -15.28 -7.57 -30.61
CA THR A 211 -16.38 -7.32 -31.56
C THR A 211 -17.68 -7.35 -30.76
N ASP A 212 -18.39 -6.22 -30.77
CA ASP A 212 -19.70 -5.93 -30.18
C ASP A 212 -19.79 -5.64 -28.66
N ALA A 213 -20.31 -4.43 -28.40
CA ALA A 213 -20.85 -3.85 -27.17
C ALA A 213 -19.87 -3.21 -26.14
N ILE A 214 -19.90 -1.86 -26.16
CA ILE A 214 -19.46 -0.90 -25.15
C ILE A 214 -17.93 -0.72 -25.05
N VAL A 215 -17.51 0.39 -25.66
CA VAL A 215 -16.21 1.06 -25.54
C VAL A 215 -15.66 0.96 -24.11
N SER A 216 -14.51 0.31 -23.90
CA SER A 216 -13.66 0.69 -22.77
C SER A 216 -12.69 1.71 -23.32
N ASP A 217 -12.97 3.00 -23.11
CA ASP A 217 -12.27 4.17 -23.67
C ASP A 217 -10.90 4.38 -22.98
N SER A 218 -10.18 3.27 -22.74
CA SER A 218 -8.91 3.33 -22.06
C SER A 218 -7.86 3.90 -22.98
N THR A 219 -7.27 5.05 -22.62
CA THR A 219 -6.16 5.62 -23.39
C THR A 219 -4.84 5.09 -22.84
N ILE A 220 -3.98 4.54 -23.71
CA ILE A 220 -2.65 4.05 -23.35
C ILE A 220 -1.59 5.01 -23.89
N SER A 221 -0.76 5.55 -23.00
CA SER A 221 0.35 6.43 -23.33
C SER A 221 1.68 5.80 -22.92
N VAL A 222 2.63 5.70 -23.84
CA VAL A 222 4.00 5.24 -23.55
C VAL A 222 4.86 6.45 -23.25
N ILE A 223 5.27 6.61 -21.99
CA ILE A 223 6.08 7.75 -21.52
C ILE A 223 7.56 7.47 -21.75
N SER A 224 7.98 6.23 -21.50
CA SER A 224 9.33 5.72 -21.78
C SER A 224 9.27 4.22 -22.06
N PRO A 225 10.38 3.56 -22.47
CA PRO A 225 10.38 2.12 -22.74
C PRO A 225 9.87 1.23 -21.59
N ASN A 226 9.96 1.70 -20.34
CA ASN A 226 9.53 1.00 -19.13
C ASN A 226 8.38 1.68 -18.38
N HIS A 227 7.82 2.77 -18.92
CA HIS A 227 6.80 3.57 -18.24
C HIS A 227 5.59 3.78 -19.13
N ILE A 228 4.45 3.25 -18.70
CA ILE A 228 3.20 3.28 -19.43
C ILE A 228 2.13 3.88 -18.53
N ILE A 229 1.34 4.81 -19.05
CA ILE A 229 0.17 5.37 -18.37
C ILE A 229 -1.09 4.87 -19.07
N ILE A 230 -2.08 4.48 -18.27
CA ILE A 230 -3.40 4.06 -18.73
C ILE A 230 -4.43 4.92 -18.03
N THR A 231 -5.31 5.56 -18.80
CA THR A 231 -6.47 6.30 -18.29
C THR A 231 -7.73 5.51 -18.58
N PHE A 232 -8.65 5.42 -17.62
CA PHE A 232 -9.96 4.75 -17.71
C PHE A 232 -11.09 5.73 -17.46
#